data_AF-A0A6B2CBS3-F1
#
_entry.id   AF-A0A6B2CBS3-F1
#
_cell.length_a   1.000
_cell.length_b   1.000
_cell.length_c   1.000
_cell.angle_alpha   90.00
_cell.angle_beta   90.00
_cell.angle_gamma   90.00
#
_symmetry.space_group_name_H-M   'P 1'
#
loop_
_entity.id
_entity.type
_entity.pdbx_description
1 polymer ?
#
loop_
_entity_poly.entity_id
_entity_poly.type
_entity_poly.pdbx_seq_one_letter_code
_entity_poly.pdbx_strand_id
1 'polypeptide(L)'
;MPELERCHPLPKFQASLKRIMSILLNILRRSRGLICKPKLTETGVIFHVLESSRVGRYDIDDIIFLDEEDKEFLKVALAGASYSNKMFLVTLDRHFLEQLNVEKLRRRYDEKARKISIVAPNDQRLFDALDLLCRT
;
A
#
# COMPACT_ATOMS: atom_id res chain seq x y z
N MET A 1 -13.00 2.42 -17.14
CA MET A 1 -12.81 0.97 -17.10
C MET A 1 -14.07 0.29 -17.60
N PRO A 2 -14.20 0.14 -18.94
CA PRO A 2 -15.33 -0.53 -19.57
C PRO A 2 -15.46 -2.01 -19.21
N GLU A 3 -14.41 -2.63 -18.65
CA GLU A 3 -14.37 -4.04 -18.26
C GLU A 3 -15.26 -4.34 -17.02
N LEU A 4 -15.43 -3.35 -16.14
CA LEU A 4 -16.24 -3.46 -14.90
C LEU A 4 -17.75 -3.36 -15.15
N GLU A 5 -18.20 -3.05 -16.35
CA GLU A 5 -19.63 -2.96 -16.70
C GLU A 5 -20.21 -4.31 -17.15
N ARG A 6 -19.36 -5.27 -17.50
CA ARG A 6 -19.77 -6.58 -18.05
C ARG A 6 -20.03 -7.66 -16.99
N CYS A 7 -19.59 -7.45 -15.75
CA CYS A 7 -19.76 -8.42 -14.66
C CYS A 7 -20.78 -7.92 -13.65
N HIS A 8 -22.04 -8.31 -13.81
CA HIS A 8 -23.08 -8.08 -12.80
C HIS A 8 -23.51 -9.41 -12.15
N PRO A 9 -23.55 -9.47 -10.80
CA PRO A 9 -23.17 -8.41 -9.86
C PRO A 9 -21.65 -8.35 -9.64
N LEU A 10 -21.11 -7.13 -9.55
CA LEU A 10 -19.73 -6.91 -9.13
C LEU A 10 -19.49 -7.54 -7.74
N PRO A 11 -18.39 -8.27 -7.53
CA PRO A 11 -17.97 -8.71 -6.22
C PRO A 11 -18.00 -7.57 -5.18
N LYS A 12 -18.35 -7.92 -3.94
CA LYS A 12 -18.66 -6.96 -2.86
C LYS A 12 -17.61 -5.87 -2.67
N PHE A 13 -16.33 -6.22 -2.80
CA PHE A 13 -15.22 -5.28 -2.70
C PHE A 13 -15.25 -4.23 -3.83
N GLN A 14 -15.33 -4.67 -5.09
CA GLN A 14 -15.35 -3.78 -6.26
C GLN A 14 -16.62 -2.90 -6.26
N ALA A 15 -17.77 -3.44 -5.86
CA ALA A 15 -19.00 -2.66 -5.72
C ALA A 15 -18.86 -1.59 -4.62
N SER A 16 -18.17 -1.89 -3.52
CA SER A 16 -17.95 -0.93 -2.41
C SER A 16 -16.91 0.12 -2.77
N LEU A 17 -15.82 -0.26 -3.44
CA LEU A 17 -14.81 0.66 -3.96
C LEU A 17 -15.40 1.62 -4.98
N LYS A 18 -16.22 1.12 -5.93
CA LYS A 18 -16.90 1.95 -6.94
C LYS A 18 -17.80 3.01 -6.30
N ARG A 19 -18.49 2.67 -5.19
CA ARG A 19 -19.31 3.63 -4.43
C ARG A 19 -18.49 4.72 -3.74
N ILE A 20 -17.32 4.37 -3.20
CA ILE A 20 -16.47 5.29 -2.42
C ILE A 20 -15.54 6.13 -3.33
N MET A 21 -15.33 5.72 -4.58
CA MET A 21 -14.40 6.35 -5.52
C MET A 21 -14.65 7.85 -5.74
N SER A 22 -15.91 8.28 -5.88
CA SER A 22 -16.26 9.70 -6.07
C SER A 22 -15.89 10.56 -4.85
N ILE A 23 -15.99 10.00 -3.65
CA ILE A 23 -15.59 10.64 -2.40
C ILE A 23 -14.08 10.78 -2.34
N LEU A 24 -13.34 9.72 -2.69
CA LEU A 24 -11.87 9.74 -2.74
C LEU A 24 -11.35 10.80 -3.74
N LEU A 25 -11.94 10.85 -4.95
CA LEU A 25 -11.59 11.85 -5.97
C LEU A 25 -11.86 13.28 -5.50
N ASN A 26 -12.93 13.51 -4.75
CA ASN A 26 -13.23 14.84 -4.20
C ASN A 26 -12.28 15.25 -3.06
N ILE A 27 -11.86 14.30 -2.22
CA ILE A 27 -10.86 14.54 -1.18
C ILE A 27 -9.54 14.95 -1.85
N LEU A 28 -9.12 14.19 -2.87
CA LEU A 28 -7.90 14.46 -3.63
C LEU A 28 -7.87 15.84 -4.29
N ARG A 29 -8.98 16.22 -4.94
CA ARG A 29 -9.10 17.53 -5.60
C ARG A 29 -9.01 18.71 -4.64
N ARG A 30 -9.40 18.53 -3.36
CA ARG A 30 -9.41 19.59 -2.35
C ARG A 30 -8.14 19.64 -1.51
N SER A 31 -7.41 18.53 -1.38
CA SER A 31 -6.13 18.50 -0.69
C SER A 31 -5.01 18.97 -1.63
N ARG A 32 -4.67 20.26 -1.61
CA ARG A 32 -3.47 20.82 -2.27
C ARG A 32 -2.16 20.33 -1.59
N GLY A 33 -1.86 19.03 -1.65
CA GLY A 33 -0.55 18.50 -1.22
C GLY A 33 -0.51 17.60 0.01
N LEU A 34 -1.63 17.08 0.52
CA LEU A 34 -1.66 16.44 1.84
C LEU A 34 -2.14 15.00 1.80
N ILE A 35 -1.27 14.11 2.30
CA ILE A 35 -1.59 12.80 2.87
C ILE A 35 -2.99 12.88 3.47
N CYS A 36 -3.94 12.17 2.88
CA CYS A 36 -5.32 12.18 3.35
C CYS A 36 -5.34 11.80 4.82
N LYS A 37 -5.82 12.70 5.68
CA LYS A 37 -6.11 12.36 7.08
C LYS A 37 -7.09 11.17 7.06
N PRO A 38 -6.82 10.09 7.81
CA PRO A 38 -7.68 8.93 7.88
C PRO A 38 -9.14 9.34 8.07
N LYS A 39 -10.03 8.94 7.16
CA LYS A 39 -11.45 8.85 7.47
C LYS A 39 -11.74 7.38 7.72
N LEU A 40 -12.07 7.05 8.96
CA LEU A 40 -12.53 5.73 9.33
C LEU A 40 -13.78 5.44 8.48
N THR A 41 -13.70 4.44 7.61
CA THR A 41 -14.87 3.99 6.87
C THR A 41 -15.71 3.08 7.75
N GLU A 42 -16.99 2.88 7.41
CA GLU A 42 -17.88 1.93 8.10
C GLU A 42 -17.29 0.50 8.17
N THR A 43 -16.35 0.17 7.27
CA THR A 43 -15.64 -1.10 7.24
C THR A 43 -14.39 -1.14 8.14
N GLY A 44 -14.08 -0.06 8.87
CA GLY A 44 -12.85 0.07 9.67
C GLY A 44 -11.57 0.24 8.85
N VAL A 45 -11.68 0.43 7.53
CA VAL A 45 -10.53 0.55 6.62
C VAL A 45 -10.15 2.01 6.47
N ILE A 46 -8.88 2.33 6.72
CA ILE A 46 -8.30 3.64 6.49
C ILE A 46 -7.64 3.65 5.11
N PHE A 47 -8.14 4.50 4.23
CA PHE A 47 -7.53 4.71 2.91
C PHE A 47 -6.52 5.86 2.97
N HIS A 48 -5.30 5.60 2.54
CA HIS A 48 -4.29 6.63 2.28
C HIS A 48 -4.15 6.82 0.78
N VAL A 49 -4.22 8.08 0.34
CA VAL A 49 -3.85 8.42 -1.02
C VAL A 49 -2.48 9.07 -1.02
N LEU A 50 -1.60 8.54 -1.85
CA LEU A 50 -0.26 9.05 -2.07
C LEU A 50 -0.21 9.75 -3.42
N GLU A 51 0.45 10.90 -3.48
CA GLU A 51 0.72 11.58 -4.74
C GLU A 51 1.70 10.74 -5.56
N SER A 52 1.40 10.55 -6.85
CA SER A 52 2.23 9.75 -7.75
C SER A 52 3.68 10.23 -7.81
N SER A 53 3.93 11.54 -7.68
CA SER A 53 5.28 12.11 -7.60
C SER A 53 6.08 11.64 -6.38
N ARG A 54 5.41 11.31 -5.27
CA ARG A 54 6.06 10.77 -4.06
C ARG A 54 6.40 9.30 -4.18
N VAL A 55 5.69 8.58 -5.06
CA VAL A 55 5.96 7.18 -5.39
C VAL A 55 7.06 7.09 -6.45
N GLY A 56 6.96 7.91 -7.51
CA GLY A 56 7.90 7.93 -8.64
C GLY A 56 9.32 8.41 -8.32
N ARG A 57 9.59 8.91 -7.11
CA ARG A 57 10.95 9.30 -6.68
C ARG A 57 11.83 8.11 -6.25
N TYR A 58 11.25 6.92 -6.11
CA TYR A 58 11.97 5.72 -5.69
C TYR A 58 12.41 4.91 -6.90
N ASP A 59 13.72 4.75 -7.04
CA ASP A 59 14.36 3.89 -8.02
C ASP A 59 14.68 2.53 -7.38
N ILE A 60 14.05 1.49 -7.92
CA ILE A 60 14.12 0.11 -7.42
C ILE A 60 14.45 -0.90 -8.51
N ASP A 61 14.82 -0.45 -9.70
CA ASP A 61 15.03 -1.32 -10.87
C ASP A 61 16.13 -2.36 -10.65
N ASP A 62 17.04 -2.06 -9.73
CA ASP A 62 18.15 -2.92 -9.35
C ASP A 62 18.00 -3.51 -7.93
N ILE A 63 16.83 -3.32 -7.30
CA ILE A 63 16.43 -3.85 -6.00
C ILE A 63 15.46 -5.02 -6.15
N ILE A 64 14.57 -4.98 -7.13
CA ILE A 64 13.62 -6.05 -7.45
C ILE A 64 13.52 -6.21 -8.96
N PHE A 65 13.69 -7.44 -9.45
CA PHE A 65 13.77 -7.77 -10.88
C PHE A 65 12.45 -8.32 -11.44
N LEU A 66 11.33 -7.78 -10.94
CA LEU A 66 9.98 -8.16 -11.34
C LEU A 66 9.36 -7.11 -12.27
N ASP A 67 8.10 -7.32 -12.61
CA ASP A 67 7.35 -6.41 -13.46
C ASP A 67 7.11 -5.04 -12.80
N GLU A 68 6.56 -4.11 -13.58
CA GLU A 68 6.29 -2.76 -13.09
C GLU A 68 5.21 -2.71 -12.00
N GLU A 69 4.34 -3.72 -11.91
CA GLU A 69 3.30 -3.77 -10.89
C GLU A 69 3.91 -4.10 -9.51
N ASP A 70 4.74 -5.14 -9.44
CA ASP A 70 5.47 -5.52 -8.23
C ASP A 70 6.41 -4.40 -7.76
N LYS A 71 7.06 -3.73 -8.72
CA LYS A 71 7.85 -2.55 -8.44
C LYS A 71 7.01 -1.44 -7.79
N GLU A 72 5.83 -1.15 -8.32
CA GLU A 72 4.96 -0.12 -7.77
C GLU A 72 4.56 -0.41 -6.32
N PHE A 73 4.30 -1.68 -5.96
CA PHE A 73 4.03 -2.07 -4.57
C PHE A 73 5.14 -1.66 -3.61
N LEU A 74 6.39 -1.88 -3.99
CA LEU A 74 7.55 -1.51 -3.17
C LEU A 74 7.75 0.00 -3.09
N LYS A 75 7.55 0.73 -4.20
CA LYS A 75 7.61 2.20 -4.23
C LYS A 75 6.53 2.81 -3.34
N VAL A 76 5.32 2.28 -3.39
CA VAL A 76 4.19 2.69 -2.53
C VAL A 76 4.52 2.43 -1.06
N ALA A 77 5.10 1.27 -0.73
CA ALA A 77 5.51 0.98 0.63
C ALA A 77 6.59 1.97 1.13
N LEU A 78 7.59 2.29 0.31
CA LEU A 78 8.60 3.29 0.63
C LEU A 78 8.02 4.70 0.79
N ALA A 79 7.05 5.07 -0.04
CA ALA A 79 6.34 6.33 0.08
C ALA A 79 5.54 6.38 1.39
N GLY A 80 4.81 5.32 1.72
CA GLY A 80 4.01 5.21 2.93
C GLY A 80 4.83 5.18 4.21
N ALA A 81 5.99 4.52 4.22
CA ALA A 81 6.93 4.47 5.34
C ALA A 81 7.49 5.85 5.75
N SER A 82 7.30 6.88 4.91
CA SER A 82 7.61 8.27 5.27
C SER A 82 6.61 8.87 6.28
N TYR A 83 5.43 8.28 6.43
CA TYR A 83 4.32 8.81 7.25
C TYR A 83 3.87 7.89 8.37
N SER A 84 4.35 6.64 8.39
CA SER A 84 4.06 5.68 9.45
C SER A 84 5.32 5.31 10.24
N ASN A 85 5.12 4.89 11.49
CA ASN A 85 6.20 4.34 12.31
C ASN A 85 6.52 2.89 11.94
N LYS A 86 5.53 2.17 11.41
CA LYS A 86 5.64 0.79 10.95
C LYS A 86 4.70 0.58 9.76
N MET A 87 5.15 -0.21 8.79
CA MET A 87 4.38 -0.55 7.60
C MET A 87 4.51 -2.05 7.35
N PHE A 88 3.40 -2.69 7.04
CA PHE A 88 3.38 -4.09 6.63
C PHE A 88 3.10 -4.17 5.13
N LEU A 89 4.03 -4.76 4.39
CA LEU A 89 3.79 -5.17 3.01
C LEU A 89 3.39 -6.64 3.04
N VAL A 90 2.10 -6.90 2.87
CA VAL A 90 1.55 -8.26 2.93
C VAL A 90 1.53 -8.84 1.53
N THR A 91 2.23 -9.95 1.30
CA THR A 91 2.25 -10.63 0.00
C THR A 91 2.20 -12.15 0.16
N LEU A 92 1.56 -12.82 -0.80
CA LEU A 92 1.63 -14.27 -0.98
C LEU A 92 2.57 -14.67 -2.13
N ASP A 93 3.04 -13.68 -2.90
CA ASP A 93 3.91 -13.93 -4.02
C ASP A 93 5.31 -14.30 -3.53
N ARG A 94 5.73 -15.50 -3.89
CA ARG A 94 7.06 -16.03 -3.55
C ARG A 94 8.12 -15.40 -4.44
N HIS A 95 7.80 -15.07 -5.69
CA HIS A 95 8.75 -14.46 -6.61
C HIS A 95 9.15 -13.06 -6.14
N PHE A 96 8.20 -12.28 -5.62
CA PHE A 96 8.48 -11.04 -4.89
C PHE A 96 9.53 -11.21 -3.79
N LEU A 97 9.39 -12.23 -2.96
CA LEU A 97 10.31 -12.47 -1.83
C LEU A 97 11.69 -12.95 -2.29
N GLU A 98 11.74 -13.83 -3.30
CA GLU A 98 12.98 -14.40 -3.83
C GLU A 98 13.82 -13.37 -4.58
N GLN A 99 13.18 -12.47 -5.34
CA GLN A 99 13.86 -11.50 -6.18
C GLN A 99 14.16 -10.17 -5.48
N LEU A 100 13.56 -9.92 -4.32
CA LEU A 100 13.80 -8.70 -3.57
C LEU A 100 15.16 -8.74 -2.86
N ASN A 101 16.04 -7.81 -3.25
CA ASN A 101 17.30 -7.59 -2.54
C ASN A 101 17.08 -6.69 -1.31
N VAL A 102 16.72 -7.31 -0.18
CA VAL A 102 16.47 -6.62 1.09
C VAL A 102 17.68 -5.84 1.58
N GLU A 103 18.89 -6.36 1.37
CA GLU A 103 20.11 -5.69 1.81
C GLU A 103 20.34 -4.39 1.04
N LYS A 104 20.16 -4.41 -0.28
CA LYS A 104 20.27 -3.24 -1.13
C LYS A 104 19.16 -2.22 -0.87
N LEU A 105 17.94 -2.69 -0.64
CA LEU A 105 16.81 -1.87 -0.21
C LEU A 105 17.15 -1.11 1.09
N ARG A 106 17.70 -1.80 2.10
CA ARG A 106 18.11 -1.20 3.37
C ARG A 106 19.28 -0.24 3.21
N ARG A 107 20.28 -0.56 2.38
CA ARG A 107 21.40 0.36 2.13
C ARG A 107 20.96 1.65 1.46
N ARG A 108 20.05 1.58 0.48
CA ARG A 108 19.58 2.75 -0.28
C ARG A 108 18.56 3.60 0.48
N TYR A 109 17.64 2.96 1.20
CA TYR A 109 16.48 3.62 1.81
C TYR A 109 16.39 3.40 3.32
N ASP A 110 17.53 3.29 4.00
CA ASP A 110 17.70 2.84 5.39
C ASP A 110 16.53 3.15 6.35
N GLU A 111 16.29 4.42 6.65
CA GLU A 111 15.24 4.84 7.59
C GLU A 111 13.84 4.36 7.19
N LYS A 112 13.53 4.29 5.89
CA LYS A 112 12.22 3.89 5.37
C LYS A 112 12.12 2.37 5.30
N ALA A 113 13.17 1.72 4.79
CA ALA A 113 13.26 0.28 4.65
C ALA A 113 13.17 -0.45 6.00
N ARG A 114 13.74 0.12 7.08
CA ARG A 114 13.62 -0.43 8.44
C ARG A 114 12.20 -0.45 8.98
N LYS A 115 11.33 0.44 8.50
CA LYS A 115 9.92 0.52 8.93
C LYS A 115 9.03 -0.47 8.19
N ILE A 116 9.50 -1.03 7.08
CA ILE A 116 8.74 -1.96 6.24
C ILE A 116 9.01 -3.39 6.70
N SER A 117 7.95 -4.07 7.12
CA SER A 117 7.93 -5.50 7.40
C SER A 117 7.21 -6.22 6.28
N ILE A 118 7.92 -7.06 5.54
CA ILE A 118 7.34 -7.88 4.47
C ILE A 118 6.92 -9.20 5.10
N VAL A 119 5.63 -9.51 4.98
CA VAL A 119 5.00 -10.62 5.73
C VAL A 119 4.02 -11.39 4.85
N ALA A 120 3.83 -12.66 5.16
CA ALA A 120 2.70 -13.42 4.64
C ALA A 120 1.41 -13.03 5.39
N PRO A 121 0.21 -13.24 4.82
CA PRO A 121 -1.05 -12.98 5.51
C PRO A 121 -1.22 -13.72 6.84
N ASN A 122 -0.59 -14.89 6.97
CA ASN A 122 -0.66 -15.72 8.18
C ASN A 122 0.50 -15.47 9.16
N ASP A 123 1.30 -14.41 8.94
CA ASP A 123 2.43 -14.09 9.80
C ASP A 123 1.94 -13.54 11.15
N GLN A 124 2.42 -14.11 12.25
CA GLN A 124 2.03 -13.71 13.60
C GLN A 124 2.29 -12.22 13.86
N ARG A 125 3.35 -11.65 13.28
CA ARG A 125 3.70 -10.23 13.46
C ARG A 125 2.66 -9.28 12.88
N LEU A 126 1.91 -9.72 11.87
CA LEU A 126 0.80 -8.98 11.30
C LEU A 126 -0.39 -9.00 12.27
N PHE A 127 -0.75 -10.17 12.80
CA PHE A 127 -1.84 -10.31 13.76
C PHE A 127 -1.57 -9.53 15.05
N ASP A 128 -0.37 -9.63 15.61
CA ASP A 128 0.02 -8.89 16.81
C ASP A 128 -0.13 -7.37 16.63
N ALA A 129 0.16 -6.87 15.42
CA ALA A 129 0.03 -5.45 15.10
C ALA A 129 -1.44 -5.02 14.90
N LEU A 130 -2.27 -5.89 14.31
CA LEU A 130 -3.70 -5.64 14.16
C LEU A 130 -4.41 -5.66 15.52
N ASP A 131 -4.06 -6.61 16.39
CA ASP A 131 -4.61 -6.70 17.75
C ASP A 131 -4.29 -5.45 18.58
N LEU A 132 -3.08 -4.89 18.43
CA LEU A 132 -2.72 -3.64 19.09
C LEU A 132 -3.58 -2.46 18.61
N LEU A 133 -3.89 -2.40 17.31
CA LEU A 133 -4.73 -1.36 16.73
C LEU A 133 -6.20 -1.49 17.13
N CYS A 134 -6.69 -2.70 17.40
CA CYS A 134 -8.07 -2.93 17.86
C CYS A 134 -8.28 -2.64 19.35
N ARG A 135 -7.21 -2.52 20.14
CA ARG A 135 -7.27 -2.20 21.58
C ARG A 135 -7.20 -0.69 21.88
N THR A 136 -6.91 0.13 20.88
CA THR A 136 -6.83 1.60 20.95
C THR A 136 -8.05 2.24 20.31
#